data_AF-A0A3M2GW73-F1
#
_entry.id   AF-A0A3M2GW73-F1
#
_cell.length_a   1.000
_cell.length_b   1.000
_cell.length_c   1.000
_cell.angle_alpha   90.00
_cell.angle_beta   90.00
_cell.angle_gamma   90.00
#
_symmetry.space_group_name_H-M   'P 1'
#
loop_
_entity.id
_entity.type
_entity.pdbx_description
1 polymer ?
#
loop_
_entity_poly.entity_id
_entity_poly.type
_entity_poly.pdbx_seq_one_letter_code
_entity_poly.pdbx_strand_id
1 'polypeptide(L)'
;MNSLKQWKWCLFGCLMAVIWGGFSCSSAEKLPPYIREAGESFQKHRDYASLKTLVEYLRSGMTEAEVKRLLGEPDYSPINGQYYYASDSTDATTGFVLGAVVQYARRDSTPPEASPWILERVELMPIGE
;
A
#
# COMPACT_ATOMS: atom_id res chain seq x y z
N MET A 1 31.15 -43.34 -3.80
CA MET A 1 32.54 -42.83 -3.78
C MET A 1 32.90 -42.36 -5.17
N ASN A 2 33.15 -41.05 -5.27
CA ASN A 2 33.93 -40.33 -6.29
C ASN A 2 33.52 -40.44 -7.76
N SER A 3 33.73 -39.44 -8.62
CA SER A 3 34.00 -38.01 -8.52
C SER A 3 34.36 -37.59 -9.94
N LEU A 4 33.78 -36.48 -10.40
CA LEU A 4 34.41 -35.49 -11.26
C LEU A 4 34.65 -35.74 -12.77
N LYS A 5 34.10 -34.74 -13.49
CA LYS A 5 34.70 -33.95 -14.59
C LYS A 5 34.47 -34.42 -16.01
N GLN A 6 33.71 -33.62 -16.73
CA GLN A 6 34.20 -32.70 -17.78
C GLN A 6 33.02 -31.85 -18.30
N TRP A 7 33.14 -30.63 -18.80
CA TRP A 7 34.00 -29.47 -18.56
C TRP A 7 33.50 -28.38 -19.53
N LYS A 8 33.48 -27.13 -19.07
CA LYS A 8 33.63 -25.89 -19.86
C LYS A 8 32.59 -25.60 -20.95
N TRP A 9 31.74 -24.60 -20.76
CA TRP A 9 31.71 -23.38 -21.59
C TRP A 9 31.24 -22.19 -20.72
N CYS A 10 32.10 -21.17 -20.62
CA CYS A 10 31.86 -19.76 -20.22
C CYS A 10 31.38 -19.51 -18.77
N LEU A 11 32.14 -19.08 -17.75
CA LEU A 11 33.38 -18.30 -17.67
C LEU A 11 33.50 -17.17 -18.69
N PHE A 12 32.52 -16.28 -18.77
CA PHE A 12 32.67 -14.90 -19.26
C PHE A 12 31.53 -14.07 -18.66
N GLY A 13 31.84 -13.18 -17.71
CA GLY A 13 30.84 -12.31 -17.08
C GLY A 13 31.00 -12.09 -15.58
N CYS A 14 32.18 -12.34 -15.01
CA CYS A 14 32.53 -11.91 -13.66
C CYS A 14 33.60 -10.82 -13.76
N LEU A 15 33.23 -9.64 -14.25
CA LEU A 15 33.96 -8.38 -14.02
C LEU A 15 33.17 -7.20 -14.62
N MET A 16 32.20 -6.66 -13.90
CA MET A 16 31.90 -5.21 -13.87
C MET A 16 30.83 -4.92 -12.79
N ALA A 17 31.25 -4.16 -11.78
CA ALA A 17 30.46 -3.37 -10.82
C ALA A 17 29.47 -4.13 -9.91
N VAL A 18 29.86 -4.60 -8.71
CA VAL A 18 29.97 -3.80 -7.47
C VAL A 18 29.84 -2.30 -7.70
N ILE A 19 28.66 -1.71 -7.42
CA ILE A 19 28.40 -0.38 -6.81
C ILE A 19 26.88 -0.09 -6.91
N TRP A 20 26.27 0.17 -5.75
CA TRP A 20 24.94 0.77 -5.49
C TRP A 20 23.68 0.02 -6.00
N GLY A 21 22.64 -0.22 -5.21
CA GLY A 21 22.30 0.26 -3.88
C GLY A 21 21.51 -0.81 -3.14
N GLY A 22 21.56 -0.76 -1.82
CA GLY A 22 20.87 -1.66 -0.93
C GLY A 22 19.42 -1.81 -1.36
N PHE A 23 19.07 -3.03 -1.79
CA PHE A 23 17.72 -3.52 -1.68
C PHE A 23 17.46 -3.62 -0.17
N SER A 24 17.10 -2.46 0.40
CA SER A 24 16.68 -2.34 1.79
C SER A 24 15.60 -3.38 1.94
N CYS A 25 15.86 -4.34 2.83
CA CYS A 25 14.91 -5.37 3.19
C CYS A 25 13.65 -4.62 3.65
N SER A 26 12.65 -4.47 2.77
CA SER A 26 11.32 -4.05 3.17
C SER A 26 10.91 -5.09 4.19
N SER A 27 10.91 -4.71 5.47
CA SER A 27 10.29 -5.46 6.54
C SER A 27 8.93 -5.89 6.00
N ALA A 28 8.82 -7.17 5.64
CA ALA A 28 7.55 -7.79 5.38
C ALA A 28 6.88 -7.88 6.75
N GLU A 29 6.38 -6.73 7.21
CA GLU A 29 5.62 -6.65 8.44
C GLU A 29 4.45 -7.59 8.23
N LYS A 30 4.46 -8.66 9.01
CA LYS A 30 3.54 -9.78 8.82
C LYS A 30 2.16 -9.28 9.19
N LEU A 31 1.38 -8.85 8.19
CA LEU A 31 0.01 -8.40 8.37
C LEU A 31 -0.79 -9.48 9.10
N PRO A 32 -1.62 -9.12 10.09
CA PRO A 32 -2.53 -10.07 10.70
C PRO A 32 -3.40 -10.73 9.62
N PRO A 33 -3.70 -12.06 9.71
CA PRO A 33 -4.46 -12.76 8.68
C PRO A 33 -5.80 -12.08 8.35
N TYR A 34 -6.52 -11.60 9.36
CA TYR A 34 -7.81 -10.92 9.19
C TYR A 34 -7.70 -9.59 8.43
N ILE A 35 -6.57 -8.87 8.55
CA ILE A 35 -6.32 -7.63 7.79
C ILE A 35 -6.02 -7.95 6.33
N ARG A 36 -5.24 -9.01 6.09
CA ARG A 36 -4.96 -9.47 4.73
C ARG A 36 -6.24 -9.91 4.03
N GLU A 37 -7.07 -10.70 4.71
CA GLU A 37 -8.37 -11.15 4.19
C GLU A 37 -9.32 -9.99 3.93
N ALA A 38 -9.42 -9.01 4.84
CA ALA A 38 -10.19 -7.79 4.61
C ALA A 38 -9.65 -7.00 3.40
N GLY A 39 -8.32 -6.88 3.25
CA GLY A 39 -7.69 -6.23 2.09
C GLY A 39 -8.06 -6.91 0.78
N GLU A 40 -7.89 -8.23 0.71
CA GLU A 40 -8.25 -9.05 -0.46
C GLU A 40 -9.75 -8.96 -0.78
N SER A 41 -10.61 -9.00 0.24
CA SER A 41 -12.06 -8.86 0.08
C SER A 41 -12.44 -7.48 -0.45
N PHE A 42 -11.96 -6.40 0.19
CA PHE A 42 -12.27 -5.03 -0.21
C PHE A 42 -11.77 -4.73 -1.63
N GLN A 43 -10.55 -5.13 -1.98
CA GLN A 43 -10.00 -4.89 -3.31
C GLN A 43 -10.81 -5.59 -4.42
N LYS A 44 -11.42 -6.75 -4.11
CA LYS A 44 -12.18 -7.53 -5.08
C LYS A 44 -13.66 -7.18 -5.13
N HIS A 45 -14.25 -6.90 -3.98
CA HIS A 45 -15.70 -6.78 -3.80
C HIS A 45 -16.15 -5.38 -3.41
N ARG A 46 -15.22 -4.49 -3.03
CA ARG A 46 -15.50 -3.17 -2.47
C ARG A 46 -16.44 -3.21 -1.26
N ASP A 47 -16.40 -4.27 -0.47
CA ASP A 47 -17.34 -4.44 0.64
C ASP A 47 -17.05 -3.48 1.80
N TYR A 48 -18.10 -2.80 2.29
CA TYR A 48 -17.96 -1.78 3.33
C TYR A 48 -17.45 -2.34 4.68
N ALA A 49 -17.78 -3.59 5.00
CA ALA A 49 -17.35 -4.22 6.26
C ALA A 49 -15.83 -4.41 6.31
N SER A 50 -15.23 -4.85 5.20
CA SER A 50 -13.78 -4.95 5.08
C SER A 50 -13.13 -3.57 5.06
N LEU A 51 -13.72 -2.59 4.36
CA LEU A 51 -13.22 -1.22 4.41
C LEU A 51 -13.16 -0.68 5.84
N LYS A 52 -14.22 -0.90 6.63
CA LYS A 52 -14.26 -0.49 8.03
C LYS A 52 -13.16 -1.17 8.84
N THR A 53 -12.98 -2.47 8.66
CA THR A 53 -11.91 -3.25 9.32
C THR A 53 -10.52 -2.70 8.98
N LEU A 54 -10.28 -2.35 7.72
CA LEU A 54 -9.02 -1.78 7.27
C LEU A 54 -8.80 -0.37 7.85
N VAL A 55 -9.81 0.50 7.84
CA VAL A 55 -9.72 1.83 8.45
C VAL A 55 -9.40 1.74 9.94
N GLU A 56 -10.00 0.79 10.66
CA GLU A 56 -9.69 0.54 12.06
C GLU A 56 -8.26 0.00 12.29
N TYR A 57 -7.61 -0.56 11.28
CA TYR A 57 -6.21 -1.00 11.34
C TYR A 57 -5.21 0.08 10.92
N LEU A 58 -5.59 0.94 9.98
CA LEU A 58 -4.75 2.02 9.50
C LEU A 58 -4.34 2.95 10.65
N ARG A 59 -3.07 3.35 10.67
CA ARG A 59 -2.48 4.21 11.70
C ARG A 59 -1.69 5.33 11.06
N SER A 60 -1.71 6.50 11.69
CA SER A 60 -0.80 7.57 11.30
C SER A 60 0.64 7.07 11.34
N GLY A 61 1.44 7.45 10.34
CA GLY A 61 2.81 6.95 10.17
C GLY A 61 2.97 5.92 9.06
N MET A 62 1.91 5.24 8.64
CA MET A 62 1.95 4.33 7.49
C MET A 62 2.25 5.09 6.19
N THR A 63 3.04 4.50 5.31
CA THR A 63 3.35 5.07 4.00
C THR A 63 2.17 4.90 3.04
N GLU A 64 2.08 5.76 2.03
CA GLU A 64 1.13 5.61 0.93
C GLU A 64 1.16 4.21 0.30
N ALA A 65 2.35 3.64 0.10
CA ALA A 65 2.52 2.31 -0.47
C ALA A 65 1.93 1.21 0.43
N GLU A 66 2.09 1.32 1.75
CA GLU A 66 1.50 0.36 2.69
C GLU A 66 -0.03 0.44 2.70
N VAL A 67 -0.58 1.65 2.64
CA VAL A 67 -2.03 1.85 2.55
C VAL A 67 -2.57 1.31 1.23
N LYS A 68 -1.94 1.63 0.10
CA LYS A 68 -2.32 1.11 -1.23
C LYS A 68 -2.22 -0.41 -1.32
N ARG A 69 -1.25 -1.03 -0.65
CA ARG A 69 -1.15 -2.49 -0.55
C ARG A 69 -2.38 -3.11 0.13
N LEU A 70 -2.99 -2.40 1.08
CA LEU A 70 -4.17 -2.87 1.82
C LEU A 70 -5.48 -2.54 1.11
N LEU A 71 -5.66 -1.29 0.68
CA LEU A 71 -6.92 -0.78 0.11
C LEU A 71 -6.99 -0.89 -1.42
N GLY A 72 -5.87 -1.14 -2.09
CA GLY A 72 -5.74 -1.02 -3.55
C GLY A 72 -5.57 0.43 -4.01
N GLU A 73 -5.83 0.66 -5.30
CA GLU A 73 -5.84 2.01 -5.86
C GLU A 73 -7.10 2.78 -5.42
N PRO A 74 -6.95 4.09 -5.15
CA PRO A 74 -8.09 4.95 -4.82
C PRO A 74 -9.00 5.14 -6.04
N ASP A 75 -10.29 5.36 -5.79
CA ASP A 75 -11.26 5.68 -6.84
C ASP A 75 -11.10 7.12 -7.33
N TYR A 76 -10.72 8.02 -6.43
CA TYR A 76 -10.60 9.45 -6.72
C TYR A 76 -9.52 10.12 -5.87
N SER A 77 -8.84 11.12 -6.44
CA SER A 77 -7.77 11.89 -5.79
C SER A 77 -7.74 13.33 -6.34
N PRO A 78 -8.59 14.24 -5.84
CA PRO A 78 -8.71 15.60 -6.37
C PRO A 78 -7.46 16.44 -6.16
N ILE A 79 -6.76 16.20 -5.04
CA ILE A 79 -5.56 16.91 -4.64
C ILE A 79 -4.50 15.90 -4.22
N ASN A 80 -3.23 16.26 -4.39
CA ASN A 80 -2.13 15.42 -3.95
C ASN A 80 -2.20 15.19 -2.43
N GLY A 81 -2.14 13.93 -2.04
CA GLY A 81 -2.23 13.53 -0.64
C GLY A 81 -3.65 13.36 -0.10
N GLN A 82 -4.71 13.43 -0.92
CA GLN A 82 -6.06 13.10 -0.48
C GLN A 82 -6.71 12.06 -1.40
N TYR A 83 -6.92 10.86 -0.88
CA TYR A 83 -7.42 9.71 -1.62
C TYR A 83 -8.79 9.27 -1.11
N TYR A 84 -9.68 8.93 -2.03
CA TYR A 84 -11.04 8.49 -1.77
C TYR A 84 -11.19 7.03 -2.17
N TYR A 85 -11.78 6.24 -1.28
CA TYR A 85 -12.04 4.82 -1.47
C TYR A 85 -13.52 4.55 -1.28
N ALA A 86 -14.20 4.15 -2.34
CA ALA A 86 -15.61 3.84 -2.36
C ALA A 86 -15.89 2.38 -2.02
N SER A 87 -16.99 2.17 -1.31
CA SER A 87 -17.56 0.84 -1.08
C SER A 87 -18.78 0.58 -1.96
N ASP A 88 -19.28 -0.64 -1.90
CA ASP A 88 -20.53 -1.09 -2.51
C ASP A 88 -21.79 -0.65 -1.76
N SER A 89 -21.64 0.02 -0.62
CA SER A 89 -22.73 0.35 0.30
C SER A 89 -23.07 1.84 0.23
N THR A 90 -24.34 2.18 0.48
CA THR A 90 -24.83 3.56 0.53
C THR A 90 -25.41 3.92 1.89
N ASP A 91 -25.25 5.16 2.30
CA ASP A 91 -25.88 5.73 3.47
C ASP A 91 -27.40 5.85 3.25
N ALA A 92 -28.20 5.27 4.15
CA ALA A 92 -29.65 5.22 3.99
C ALA A 92 -30.34 6.59 4.12
N THR A 93 -29.67 7.58 4.71
CA THR A 93 -30.25 8.91 4.96
C THR A 93 -29.98 9.85 3.79
N THR A 94 -28.75 9.84 3.28
CA THR A 94 -28.28 10.75 2.24
C THR A 94 -28.33 10.14 0.84
N GLY A 95 -28.34 8.81 0.72
CA GLY A 95 -28.21 8.09 -0.54
C GLY A 95 -26.79 8.08 -1.10
N PHE A 96 -25.83 8.71 -0.42
CA PHE A 96 -24.44 8.76 -0.84
C PHE A 96 -23.72 7.44 -0.58
N VAL A 97 -22.70 7.15 -1.39
CA VAL A 97 -21.87 5.96 -1.22
C VAL A 97 -21.08 6.08 0.08
N LEU A 98 -21.02 5.03 0.88
CA LEU A 98 -20.14 4.97 2.05
C LEU A 98 -18.72 4.67 1.59
N GLY A 99 -17.74 5.33 2.19
CA GLY A 99 -16.34 5.11 1.82
C GLY A 99 -15.38 5.62 2.87
N ALA A 100 -14.11 5.74 2.47
CA ALA A 100 -13.05 6.27 3.29
C ALA A 100 -12.31 7.40 2.57
N VAL A 101 -11.97 8.44 3.32
CA VAL A 101 -11.05 9.49 2.89
C VAL A 101 -9.74 9.31 3.63
N VAL A 102 -8.66 9.15 2.87
CA VAL A 102 -7.30 8.95 3.36
C VAL A 102 -6.49 10.20 3.03
N GLN A 103 -5.96 10.86 4.05
CA GLN A 103 -5.16 12.06 3.93
C GLN A 103 -3.72 11.77 4.31
N TYR A 104 -2.80 12.20 3.46
CA TYR A 104 -1.36 12.06 3.61
C TYR A 104 -0.71 13.42 3.77
N ALA A 105 0.29 13.47 4.63
CA ALA A 105 1.21 14.58 4.75
C ALA A 105 2.62 14.15 4.33
N ARG A 106 3.35 15.04 3.68
CA ARG A 106 4.80 14.89 3.59
C ARG A 106 5.40 15.38 4.89
N ARG A 107 6.22 14.56 5.53
CA ARG A 107 7.10 15.08 6.59
C ARG A 107 8.15 15.97 5.93
N ASP A 108 8.51 17.07 6.56
CA ASP A 108 9.63 17.87 6.09
C ASP A 108 10.91 17.02 6.17
N SER A 109 11.44 16.65 5.00
CA SER A 109 12.76 16.00 4.88
C SER A 109 13.67 16.87 4.03
N THR A 110 14.97 16.77 4.29
CA THR A 110 15.99 17.41 3.44
C THR A 110 16.71 16.30 2.67
N PRO A 111 16.62 16.23 1.32
CA PRO A 111 15.87 17.12 0.41
C PRO A 111 14.35 16.84 0.38
N PRO A 112 13.51 17.84 0.02
CA PRO A 112 12.04 17.75 0.13
C PRO A 112 11.39 16.72 -0.78
N GLU A 113 12.01 16.43 -1.92
CA GLU A 113 11.46 15.51 -2.93
C GLU A 113 11.56 14.04 -2.52
N ALA A 114 12.48 13.71 -1.61
CA ALA A 114 12.70 12.35 -1.13
C ALA A 114 11.71 11.92 -0.03
N SER A 115 10.88 12.85 0.45
CA SER A 115 9.99 12.56 1.58
C SER A 115 8.79 11.72 1.16
N PRO A 116 8.58 10.55 1.80
CA PRO A 116 7.41 9.73 1.53
C PRO A 116 6.14 10.43 2.02
N TRP A 117 5.04 10.19 1.32
CA TRP A 117 3.70 10.51 1.81
C TRP A 117 3.35 9.58 2.96
N ILE A 118 3.04 10.18 4.10
CA ILE A 118 2.72 9.48 5.34
C ILE A 118 1.27 9.73 5.68
N LEU A 119 0.55 8.65 6.01
CA LEU A 119 -0.81 8.69 6.47
C LEU A 119 -0.91 9.61 7.70
N GLU A 120 -1.72 10.65 7.58
CA GLU A 120 -2.01 11.60 8.64
C GLU A 120 -3.38 11.29 9.25
N ARG A 121 -4.39 11.12 8.39
CA ARG A 121 -5.78 10.92 8.80
C ARG A 121 -6.46 9.92 7.88
N VAL A 122 -7.33 9.10 8.46
CA VAL A 122 -8.29 8.28 7.74
C VAL A 122 -9.65 8.39 8.41
N GLU A 123 -10.70 8.52 7.61
CA GLU A 123 -12.07 8.70 8.11
C GLU A 123 -13.07 7.96 7.22
N LEU A 124 -14.01 7.24 7.84
CA LEU A 124 -15.16 6.69 7.14
C LEU A 124 -16.23 7.77 7.03
N MET A 125 -16.71 8.02 5.83
CA MET A 125 -17.75 9.01 5.59
C MET A 125 -18.52 8.70 4.30
N PRO A 126 -19.74 9.23 4.16
CA PRO A 126 -20.39 9.29 2.85
C PRO A 126 -19.53 10.10 1.88
N ILE A 127 -19.33 9.55 0.68
CA ILE A 127 -18.56 10.11 -0.42
C ILE A 127 -19.49 10.20 -1.65
N GLY A 128 -19.81 11.42 -2.06
CA GLY A 128 -20.76 11.68 -3.14
C GLY A 128 -21.12 13.15 -3.19
N GLU A 129 -21.37 13.64 -4.41
CA GLU A 129 -21.80 15.00 -4.73
C GLU A 129 -23.30 15.24 -4.47
#